data_AF-A0A6H0A5U3-F1
#
_entry.id   AF-A0A6H0A5U3-F1
#
_cell.length_a   1.000
_cell.length_b   1.000
_cell.length_c   1.000
_cell.angle_alpha   90.00
_cell.angle_beta   90.00
_cell.angle_gamma   90.00
#
_symmetry.space_group_name_H-M   'P 1'
#
loop_
_entity.id
_entity.type
_entity.pdbx_description
1 polymer ?
#
loop_
_entity_poly.entity_id
_entity_poly.type
_entity_poly.pdbx_seq_one_letter_code
_entity_poly.pdbx_strand_id
1 'polypeptide(L)'
;MHDLTARGTGLKVLTGHGATIDTTTAAGKLVFGIFAALAEFERELIAERTTAGLASARARGRNGGRPYKMTPVKLRLAMASMGQSETKVSTLCQELGITRQTLYRHISPVGQLRADGIKLLNRG
;
A
#
# COMPACT_ATOMS: atom_id res chain seq x y z
N MET A 1 0.84 -26.41 -8.16
CA MET A 1 0.69 -27.84 -8.56
C MET A 1 1.25 -28.07 -9.96
N HIS A 2 0.88 -27.24 -10.95
CA HIS A 2 1.44 -27.31 -12.30
C HIS A 2 2.97 -27.38 -12.33
N ASP A 3 3.68 -26.63 -11.49
CA ASP A 3 5.15 -26.69 -11.40
C ASP A 3 5.69 -28.06 -10.93
N LEU A 4 5.22 -28.57 -9.79
CA LEU A 4 5.64 -29.88 -9.26
C LEU A 4 5.31 -31.02 -10.23
N THR A 5 4.12 -31.00 -10.82
CA THR A 5 3.71 -32.01 -11.82
C THR A 5 4.49 -31.90 -13.12
N ALA A 6 4.79 -30.69 -13.59
CA ALA A 6 5.66 -30.47 -14.76
C ALA A 6 7.08 -31.01 -14.52
N ARG A 7 7.53 -31.01 -13.26
CA ARG A 7 8.82 -31.56 -12.83
C ARG A 7 8.77 -33.06 -12.49
N GLY A 8 7.63 -33.73 -12.70
CA GLY A 8 7.46 -35.15 -12.40
C GLY A 8 7.46 -35.49 -10.90
N THR A 9 7.24 -34.51 -10.03
CA THR A 9 7.27 -34.66 -8.57
C THR A 9 5.87 -34.74 -7.95
N GLY A 10 5.68 -35.65 -6.99
CA GLY A 10 4.43 -35.82 -6.25
C GLY A 10 4.50 -35.26 -4.83
N LEU A 11 3.38 -34.72 -4.36
CA LEU A 11 3.13 -34.32 -2.98
C LEU A 11 2.30 -35.39 -2.26
N LYS A 12 2.75 -35.78 -1.06
CA LYS A 12 1.99 -36.62 -0.13
C LYS A 12 2.00 -36.01 1.25
N VAL A 13 0.82 -35.90 1.86
CA VAL A 13 0.68 -35.42 3.24
C VAL A 13 0.65 -36.64 4.17
N LEU A 14 1.48 -36.64 5.21
CA LEU A 14 1.65 -37.79 6.10
C LEU A 14 0.77 -37.74 7.36
N THR A 15 0.35 -36.54 7.79
CA THR A 15 -0.37 -36.34 9.05
C THR A 15 -1.39 -35.21 8.96
N GLY A 16 -2.35 -35.18 9.88
CA GLY A 16 -3.39 -34.16 9.97
C GLY A 16 -4.58 -34.39 9.02
N HIS A 17 -5.47 -33.39 8.93
CA HIS A 17 -6.71 -33.46 8.14
C HIS A 17 -6.50 -33.66 6.63
N GLY A 18 -5.28 -33.43 6.13
CA GLY A 18 -4.90 -33.63 4.74
C GLY A 18 -4.23 -34.98 4.45
N ALA A 19 -4.11 -35.90 5.42
CA ALA A 19 -3.35 -37.15 5.25
C ALA A 19 -3.87 -38.08 4.13
N THR A 20 -5.08 -37.84 3.62
CA THR A 20 -5.63 -38.53 2.44
C THR A 20 -5.09 -38.00 1.11
N ILE A 21 -4.36 -36.88 1.11
CA ILE A 21 -3.81 -36.25 -0.08
C ILE A 21 -2.49 -36.94 -0.46
N ASP A 22 -2.58 -37.77 -1.49
CA ASP A 22 -1.43 -38.34 -2.21
C ASP A 22 -1.58 -38.06 -3.71
N THR A 23 -0.92 -37.01 -4.17
CA THR A 23 -0.99 -36.55 -5.58
C THR A 23 -0.25 -37.47 -6.56
N THR A 24 0.38 -38.57 -6.09
CA THR A 24 0.86 -39.64 -6.97
C THR A 24 -0.29 -40.53 -7.48
N THR A 25 -1.46 -40.48 -6.81
CA THR A 25 -2.66 -41.24 -7.17
C THR A 25 -3.69 -40.37 -7.91
N ALA A 26 -4.53 -40.98 -8.75
CA ALA A 26 -5.60 -40.26 -9.46
C ALA A 26 -6.62 -39.62 -8.49
N ALA A 27 -7.01 -40.35 -7.43
CA ALA A 27 -7.93 -39.85 -6.41
C ALA A 27 -7.33 -38.68 -5.62
N GLY A 28 -6.07 -38.77 -5.21
CA GLY A 28 -5.41 -37.68 -4.47
C GLY A 28 -5.18 -36.44 -5.34
N LYS A 29 -4.94 -36.58 -6.65
CA LYS A 29 -4.93 -35.44 -7.59
C LYS A 29 -6.28 -34.75 -7.67
N LEU A 30 -7.38 -35.50 -7.74
CA LEU A 30 -8.73 -34.97 -7.77
C LEU A 30 -9.06 -34.18 -6.50
N VAL A 31 -8.86 -34.80 -5.32
CA VAL A 31 -9.12 -34.17 -4.03
C VAL A 31 -8.27 -32.90 -3.85
N PHE A 32 -6.99 -32.97 -4.22
CA PHE A 32 -6.12 -31.80 -4.19
C PHE A 32 -6.63 -30.67 -5.11
N GLY A 33 -7.11 -31.01 -6.31
CA GLY A 33 -7.69 -30.05 -7.26
C GLY A 33 -8.94 -29.36 -6.71
N ILE A 34 -9.82 -30.10 -6.03
CA ILE A 34 -11.00 -29.52 -5.38
C ILE A 34 -10.59 -28.53 -4.29
N PHE A 35 -9.63 -28.88 -3.43
CA PHE A 35 -9.14 -27.95 -2.40
C PHE A 35 -8.45 -26.74 -2.99
N ALA A 36 -7.72 -26.90 -4.10
CA ALA A 36 -7.13 -25.76 -4.81
C ALA A 36 -8.20 -24.81 -5.33
N ALA A 37 -9.25 -25.33 -5.97
CA ALA A 37 -10.36 -24.52 -6.46
C ALA A 37 -11.13 -23.83 -5.31
N LEU A 38 -11.34 -24.52 -4.19
CA LEU A 38 -11.94 -23.92 -2.99
C LEU A 38 -11.07 -22.79 -2.42
N ALA A 39 -9.76 -22.99 -2.34
CA ALA A 39 -8.84 -21.96 -1.86
C ALA A 39 -8.82 -20.72 -2.78
N GLU A 40 -8.91 -20.92 -4.10
CA GLU A 40 -9.05 -19.82 -5.07
C GLU A 40 -10.37 -19.06 -4.87
N PHE A 41 -11.48 -19.78 -4.72
CA PHE A 41 -12.79 -19.18 -4.43
C PHE A 41 -12.80 -18.37 -3.12
N GLU A 42 -12.24 -18.92 -2.04
CA GLU A 42 -12.13 -18.20 -0.76
C GLU A 42 -11.29 -16.93 -0.89
N ARG A 43 -10.20 -16.98 -1.66
CA ARG A 43 -9.35 -15.81 -1.94
C ARG A 43 -10.12 -14.72 -2.68
N GLU A 44 -10.93 -15.09 -3.67
CA GLU A 44 -11.77 -14.16 -4.42
C GLU A 44 -12.82 -13.50 -3.51
N LEU A 45 -13.50 -14.28 -2.66
CA LEU A 45 -14.47 -13.75 -1.70
C LEU A 45 -13.82 -12.76 -0.70
N ILE A 46 -12.62 -13.05 -0.21
CA ILE A 46 -11.88 -12.13 0.67
C ILE A 46 -11.54 -10.83 -0.07
N ALA A 47 -11.12 -10.92 -1.33
CA ALA A 47 -10.79 -9.75 -2.14
C ALA A 47 -12.03 -8.87 -2.42
N GLU A 48 -13.16 -9.50 -2.74
CA GLU A 48 -14.44 -8.81 -2.94
C GLU A 48 -14.87 -8.06 -1.67
N ARG A 49 -14.89 -8.76 -0.53
CA ARG A 49 -15.25 -8.16 0.78
C ARG A 49 -14.31 -7.04 1.17
N THR A 50 -13.01 -7.18 0.91
CA THR A 50 -12.03 -6.12 1.18
C THR A 50 -12.32 -4.88 0.34
N THR A 51 -12.62 -5.06 -0.94
CA THR A 51 -12.96 -3.96 -1.86
C THR A 51 -14.24 -3.25 -1.41
N ALA A 52 -15.28 -4.00 -1.06
CA ALA A 52 -16.53 -3.45 -0.54
C ALA A 52 -16.31 -2.66 0.77
N GLY A 53 -15.50 -3.21 1.69
CA GLY A 53 -15.11 -2.53 2.93
C GLY A 53 -14.35 -1.22 2.69
N LEU A 54 -13.41 -1.21 1.74
CA LEU A 54 -12.68 0.00 1.34
C LEU A 54 -13.60 1.05 0.72
N ALA A 55 -14.54 0.65 -0.13
CA ALA A 55 -15.54 1.55 -0.72
C ALA A 55 -16.41 2.18 0.37
N SER A 56 -16.91 1.36 1.30
CA SER A 56 -17.70 1.81 2.46
C SER A 56 -16.91 2.78 3.35
N ALA A 57 -15.63 2.50 3.61
CA ALA A 57 -14.76 3.40 4.37
C ALA A 57 -14.54 4.75 3.67
N ARG A 58 -14.33 4.75 2.35
CA ARG A 58 -14.20 5.98 1.55
C ARG A 58 -15.48 6.81 1.57
N ALA A 59 -16.65 6.17 1.48
CA ALA A 59 -17.94 6.86 1.58
C ALA A 59 -18.13 7.57 2.94
N ARG A 60 -17.52 7.04 4.01
CA ARG A 60 -17.45 7.68 5.34
C ARG A 60 -16.34 8.74 5.47
N GLY A 61 -15.69 9.14 4.38
CA GLY A 61 -14.63 10.17 4.37
C GLY A 61 -13.23 9.65 4.70
N ARG A 62 -13.02 8.34 4.85
CA ARG A 62 -11.68 7.79 5.06
C ARG A 62 -10.93 7.68 3.73
N ASN A 63 -9.97 8.57 3.51
CA ASN A 63 -9.18 8.61 2.27
C ASN A 63 -8.18 7.43 2.11
N GLY A 64 -7.72 6.84 3.21
CA GLY A 64 -6.72 5.76 3.20
C GLY A 64 -5.31 6.23 2.82
N GLY A 65 -4.42 5.28 2.50
CA GLY A 65 -3.04 5.56 2.10
C GLY A 65 -2.12 6.05 3.24
N ARG A 66 -0.87 6.38 2.89
CA ARG A 66 0.11 6.94 3.83
C ARG A 66 -0.22 8.40 4.13
N PRO A 67 -0.30 8.82 5.41
CA PRO A 67 -0.50 10.23 5.76
C PRO A 67 0.59 11.13 5.18
N TYR A 68 0.20 12.33 4.73
CA TYR A 68 1.15 13.33 4.27
C TYR A 68 1.95 13.90 5.44
N LYS A 69 3.28 13.96 5.30
CA LYS A 69 4.15 14.60 6.32
C LYS A 69 4.08 16.13 6.30
N MET A 70 3.76 16.70 5.13
CA MET A 70 3.54 18.13 4.95
C MET A 70 2.10 18.46 5.37
N THR A 71 1.94 19.43 6.27
CA THR A 71 0.63 19.91 6.74
C THR A 71 0.45 21.37 6.32
N PRO A 72 -0.79 21.90 6.29
CA PRO A 72 -1.02 23.32 5.98
C PRO A 72 -0.22 24.27 6.87
N VAL A 73 -0.07 23.95 8.16
CA VAL A 73 0.72 24.74 9.11
C VAL A 73 2.20 24.73 8.72
N LYS A 74 2.78 23.55 8.46
CA LYS A 74 4.18 23.43 8.01
C LYS A 74 4.41 24.15 6.68
N LEU A 75 3.44 24.08 5.78
CA LEU A 75 3.50 24.75 4.49
C LEU A 75 3.55 26.27 4.66
N ARG A 76 2.68 26.85 5.51
CA ARG A 76 2.69 28.28 5.82
C ARG A 76 4.01 28.73 6.46
N LEU A 77 4.53 27.94 7.41
CA LEU A 77 5.83 28.23 8.03
C LEU A 77 6.95 28.20 6.98
N ALA A 78 6.98 27.16 6.16
CA ALA A 78 7.96 27.04 5.09
C ALA A 78 7.84 28.18 4.07
N MET A 79 6.63 28.64 3.72
CA MET A 79 6.45 29.79 2.82
C MET A 79 7.04 31.08 3.43
N ALA A 80 6.87 31.29 4.74
CA ALA A 80 7.41 32.47 5.43
C ALA A 80 8.93 32.44 5.57
N SER A 81 9.52 31.26 5.80
CA SER A 81 10.97 31.10 5.93
C SER A 81 11.70 31.12 4.58
N MET A 82 11.11 30.50 3.55
CA MET A 82 11.71 30.43 2.22
C MET A 82 11.75 31.82 1.58
N GLY A 83 12.83 32.12 0.84
CA GLY A 83 13.07 33.46 0.26
C GLY A 83 13.77 34.45 1.18
N GLN A 84 13.95 34.14 2.46
CA GLN A 84 14.86 34.89 3.34
C GLN A 84 16.30 34.46 3.09
N SER A 85 17.24 35.41 3.04
CA SER A 85 18.66 35.15 2.77
C SER A 85 19.33 34.24 3.80
N GLU A 86 18.85 34.25 5.04
CA GLU A 86 19.40 33.48 6.16
C GLU A 86 18.90 32.02 6.22
N THR A 87 17.90 31.67 5.42
CA THR A 87 17.24 30.37 5.54
C THR A 87 18.09 29.23 4.96
N LYS A 88 18.63 28.39 5.85
CA LYS A 88 19.27 27.12 5.48
C LYS A 88 18.22 26.03 5.29
N VAL A 89 18.00 25.63 4.04
CA VAL A 89 16.99 24.62 3.65
C VAL A 89 17.14 23.29 4.39
N SER A 90 18.37 22.86 4.69
CA SER A 90 18.61 21.62 5.45
C SER A 90 18.07 21.68 6.85
N THR A 91 18.32 22.79 7.56
CA THR A 91 17.88 23.01 8.94
C THR A 91 16.37 23.13 8.99
N LEU A 92 15.78 23.92 8.08
CA LEU A 92 14.32 24.03 7.94
C LEU A 92 13.65 22.66 7.71
N CYS A 93 14.22 21.81 6.86
CA CYS A 93 13.70 20.46 6.63
C CYS A 93 13.76 19.58 7.89
N GLN A 94 14.84 19.67 8.67
CA GLN A 94 15.00 18.93 9.92
C GLN A 94 13.95 19.36 10.95
N GLU A 95 13.79 20.67 11.16
CA GLU A 95 12.80 21.25 12.09
C GLU A 95 11.37 20.87 11.68
N LEU A 96 11.05 20.93 10.39
CA LEU A 96 9.75 20.54 9.87
C LEU A 96 9.54 19.02 9.83
N GLY A 97 10.59 18.22 10.05
CA GLY A 97 10.55 16.75 9.99
C GLY A 97 10.23 16.19 8.59
N ILE A 98 10.65 16.89 7.54
CA ILE A 98 10.39 16.55 6.13
C ILE A 98 11.69 16.46 5.33
N THR A 99 11.66 15.78 4.18
CA THR A 99 12.80 15.76 3.27
C THR A 99 12.82 17.01 2.39
N ARG A 100 14.01 17.36 1.84
CA ARG A 100 14.13 18.45 0.85
C ARG A 100 13.22 18.22 -0.36
N GLN A 101 13.08 16.98 -0.81
CA GLN A 101 12.15 16.60 -1.88
C GLN A 101 10.70 16.94 -1.51
N THR A 102 10.29 16.63 -0.28
CA THR A 102 8.93 16.95 0.19
C THR A 102 8.72 18.46 0.23
N LEU A 103 9.70 19.23 0.72
CA LEU A 103 9.64 20.69 0.73
C LEU A 103 9.50 21.25 -0.70
N TYR A 104 10.44 20.91 -1.58
CA TYR A 104 10.47 21.44 -2.95
C TYR A 104 9.32 20.96 -3.83
N ARG A 105 8.65 19.87 -3.49
CA ARG A 105 7.43 19.47 -4.18
C ARG A 105 6.29 20.47 -3.97
N HIS A 106 6.23 21.13 -2.81
CA HIS A 106 5.14 22.03 -2.45
C HIS A 106 5.49 23.52 -2.57
N ILE A 107 6.78 23.89 -2.45
CA ILE A 107 7.24 25.28 -2.44
C ILE A 107 8.51 25.44 -3.29
N SER A 108 8.64 26.56 -3.99
CA SER A 108 9.85 26.94 -4.73
C SER A 108 10.96 27.50 -3.82
N PRO A 109 12.22 27.62 -4.28
CA PRO A 109 13.30 28.25 -3.51
C PRO A 109 12.99 29.68 -3.03
N VAL A 110 12.12 30.39 -3.73
CA VAL A 110 11.70 31.77 -3.43
C VAL A 110 10.42 31.86 -2.59
N GLY A 111 9.94 30.74 -2.02
CA GLY A 111 8.77 30.73 -1.13
C GLY A 111 7.39 30.68 -1.82
N GLN A 112 7.35 30.71 -3.16
CA GLN A 112 6.09 30.58 -3.91
C GLN A 112 5.57 29.14 -3.90
N LEU A 113 4.24 28.98 -3.79
CA LEU A 113 3.56 27.69 -3.84
C LEU A 113 3.68 27.01 -5.20
N ARG A 114 3.91 25.70 -5.17
CA ARG A 114 3.79 24.80 -6.33
C ARG A 114 2.44 24.09 -6.32
N ALA A 115 2.12 23.38 -7.40
CA ALA A 115 0.84 22.71 -7.59
C ALA A 115 0.41 21.85 -6.38
N ASP A 116 1.33 21.08 -5.78
CA ASP A 116 1.01 20.25 -4.62
C ASP A 116 0.81 21.06 -3.33
N GLY A 117 1.47 22.21 -3.20
CA GLY A 117 1.21 23.15 -2.10
C GLY A 117 -0.18 23.78 -2.21
N ILE A 118 -0.58 24.19 -3.42
CA ILE A 118 -1.94 24.72 -3.70
C ILE A 118 -2.99 23.64 -3.37
N LYS A 119 -2.81 22.41 -3.87
CA LYS A 119 -3.71 21.29 -3.57
C LYS A 119 -3.81 20.99 -2.07
N LEU A 120 -2.73 21.15 -1.32
CA LEU A 120 -2.72 20.92 0.13
C LEU A 120 -3.54 21.97 0.89
N LEU A 121 -3.49 23.24 0.47
CA LEU A 121 -4.27 24.32 1.09
C LEU A 121 -5.77 24.23 0.74
N ASN A 122 -6.09 23.78 -0.48
CA ASN A 122 -7.47 23.64 -0.95
C ASN A 122 -8.16 22.34 -0.47
N ARG A 123 -7.45 21.48 0.28
CA ARG A 123 -7.95 20.20 0.80
C ARG A 123 -8.61 20.31 2.19
N GLY A 124 -8.65 21.51 2.76
CA GLY A 124 -9.28 21.81 4.04
C GLY A 124 -10.78 22.08 3.90
#